data_AF-A0A645HRF6-F1
#
_entry.id   AF-A0A645HRF6-F1
#
_cell.length_a   1.000
_cell.length_b   1.000
_cell.length_c   1.000
_cell.angle_alpha   90.00
_cell.angle_beta   90.00
_cell.angle_gamma   90.00
#
_symmetry.space_group_name_H-M   'P 1'
#
loop_
_entity.id
_entity.type
_entity.pdbx_description
1 polymer ?
#
loop_
_entity_poly.entity_id
_entity_poly.type
_entity_poly.pdbx_seq_one_letter_code
_entity_poly.pdbx_strand_id
1 'polypeptide(L)'
;MLIWAIVSDCIDYQEMQTGRREEGSIYATYSLFRKFAQGFGASLIALLIGVVGYQAKLGADQLPGVADGIRRLAALLPLAGNIIIFLSMLFIFNLDNKNLKRLEEQLAARRAGSKA
;
A
#
# COMPACT_ATOMS: atom_id res chain seq x y z
N MET A 1 6.10 10.32 -3.56
CA MET A 1 7.19 10.62 -2.61
C MET A 1 6.89 10.06 -1.22
N LEU A 2 5.73 10.34 -0.61
CA LEU A 2 5.40 9.89 0.76
C LEU A 2 5.47 8.37 1.01
N ILE A 3 4.97 7.53 0.08
CA ILE A 3 5.01 6.07 0.25
C ILE A 3 6.45 5.55 0.35
N TRP A 4 7.38 6.12 -0.41
CA TRP A 4 8.78 5.71 -0.39
C TRP A 4 9.49 6.15 0.90
N ALA A 5 9.10 7.30 1.46
CA ALA A 5 9.57 7.74 2.77
C ALA A 5 9.12 6.74 3.85
N ILE A 6 7.84 6.35 3.87
CA ILE A 6 7.32 5.37 4.83
C ILE A 6 8.04 4.00 4.71
N VAL A 7 8.38 3.58 3.49
CA VAL A 7 9.16 2.35 3.28
C VAL A 7 10.58 2.50 3.83
N SER A 8 11.22 3.66 3.64
CA SER A 8 12.53 3.95 4.23
C SER A 8 12.47 3.93 5.76
N ASP A 9 11.47 4.56 6.35
CA ASP A 9 11.24 4.60 7.80
C ASP A 9 11.10 3.18 8.38
N CYS A 10 10.39 2.29 7.68
CA CYS A 10 10.27 0.89 8.07
C CYS A 10 11.60 0.14 8.00
N ILE A 11 12.43 0.42 7.00
CA ILE A 11 13.77 -0.18 6.86
C ILE A 11 14.68 0.28 8.01
N ASP A 12 14.67 1.57 8.33
CA ASP A 12 15.46 2.10 9.45
C ASP A 12 14.97 1.53 10.80
N TYR A 13 13.66 1.35 10.98
CA TYR A 13 13.12 0.68 12.17
C TYR A 13 13.57 -0.77 12.28
N GLN A 14 13.60 -1.50 11.17
CA GLN A 14 14.10 -2.88 11.11
C GLN A 14 15.62 -2.95 11.39
N GLU A 15 16.41 -2.01 10.87
CA GLU A 15 17.85 -1.90 11.15
C GLU A 15 18.08 -1.66 12.65
N MET A 16 17.27 -0.82 13.30
CA MET A 16 17.40 -0.58 14.74
C MET A 16 17.15 -1.86 15.55
N GLN A 17 16.12 -2.63 15.21
CA GLN A 17 15.77 -3.85 15.94
C GLN A 17 16.76 -5.01 15.70
N THR A 18 17.19 -5.19 14.45
CA THR A 18 18.01 -6.36 14.05
C THR A 18 19.51 -6.08 14.04
N GLY A 19 19.91 -4.81 14.02
CA GLY A 19 21.30 -4.38 13.86
C GLY A 19 21.89 -4.61 12.46
N ARG A 20 21.10 -5.10 11.49
CA ARG A 20 21.53 -5.36 10.11
C ARG A 20 20.64 -4.61 9.13
N ARG A 21 21.27 -3.92 8.17
CA ARG A 21 20.56 -3.17 7.14
C ARG A 21 20.28 -4.09 5.95
N GLU A 22 19.03 -4.56 5.83
CA GLU A 22 18.57 -5.52 4.80
C GLU A 22 17.66 -4.84 3.77
N GLU A 23 18.12 -3.74 3.17
CA GLU A 23 17.29 -2.93 2.26
C GLU A 23 16.75 -3.74 1.08
N GLY A 24 17.62 -4.57 0.48
CA GLY A 24 17.30 -5.36 -0.70
C GLY A 24 16.19 -6.39 -0.45
N SER A 25 16.30 -7.16 0.64
CA SER A 25 15.33 -8.19 1.01
C SER A 25 13.96 -7.60 1.34
N ILE A 26 13.93 -6.50 2.10
CA ILE A 26 12.69 -5.83 2.52
C ILE A 26 12.01 -5.20 1.30
N TYR A 27 12.77 -4.49 0.48
CA TYR A 27 12.23 -3.84 -0.71
C TYR A 27 11.75 -4.87 -1.74
N ALA A 28 12.48 -5.97 -1.93
CA ALA A 28 12.05 -7.08 -2.79
C ALA A 28 10.71 -7.65 -2.32
N THR A 29 10.57 -7.93 -1.02
CA THR A 29 9.34 -8.44 -0.42
C THR A 29 8.18 -7.46 -0.61
N TYR A 30 8.37 -6.18 -0.31
CA TYR A 30 7.37 -5.13 -0.56
C TYR A 30 6.93 -5.11 -2.04
N SER A 31 7.90 -5.15 -2.97
CA SER A 31 7.61 -5.11 -4.40
C SER A 31 6.85 -6.34 -4.90
N LEU A 32 7.12 -7.52 -4.31
CA LEU A 32 6.42 -8.76 -4.61
C LEU A 32 4.94 -8.67 -4.18
N PHE A 33 4.68 -8.26 -2.94
CA PHE A 33 3.31 -8.07 -2.45
C PHE A 33 2.54 -7.05 -3.28
N ARG A 34 3.20 -5.97 -3.72
CA ARG A 34 2.58 -4.99 -4.61
C ARG A 34 2.13 -5.61 -5.94
N LYS A 35 2.95 -6.49 -6.54
CA LYS A 35 2.58 -7.19 -7.77
C LYS A 35 1.41 -8.15 -7.55
N PHE A 36 1.41 -8.89 -6.44
CA PHE A 36 0.27 -9.73 -6.06
C PHE A 36 -1.01 -8.91 -5.88
N ALA A 37 -0.95 -7.79 -5.17
CA ALA A 37 -2.09 -6.91 -4.96
C ALA A 37 -2.61 -6.32 -6.29
N GLN A 38 -1.72 -5.97 -7.22
CA GLN A 38 -2.11 -5.47 -8.55
C GLN A 38 -2.81 -6.54 -9.38
N GLY A 39 -2.28 -7.77 -9.40
CA GLY A 39 -2.91 -8.89 -10.10
C GLY A 39 -4.27 -9.24 -9.51
N PHE A 40 -4.35 -9.32 -8.18
CA PHE A 40 -5.60 -9.58 -7.48
C PHE A 40 -6.62 -8.45 -7.68
N GLY A 41 -6.18 -7.19 -7.62
CA GLY A 41 -7.04 -6.03 -7.83
C GLY A 41 -7.65 -6.00 -9.23
N ALA A 42 -6.87 -6.31 -10.27
CA ALA A 42 -7.38 -6.40 -11.63
C ALA A 42 -8.45 -7.51 -11.78
N SER A 43 -8.22 -8.68 -11.17
CA SER A 43 -9.19 -9.77 -11.15
C SER A 43 -10.47 -9.39 -10.41
N LEU A 44 -10.36 -8.74 -9.25
CA LEU A 44 -11.51 -8.28 -8.48
C LEU A 44 -12.36 -7.28 -9.26
N ILE A 45 -11.72 -6.32 -9.95
CA ILE A 45 -12.44 -5.37 -10.82
C ILE A 45 -13.21 -6.12 -11.91
N ALA A 46 -12.59 -7.10 -12.57
CA ALA A 46 -13.23 -7.90 -13.61
C ALA A 46 -14.45 -8.68 -13.11
N LEU A 47 -14.41 -9.19 -11.88
CA LEU A 47 -15.56 -9.85 -11.26
C LEU A 47 -16.68 -8.85 -10.93
N LEU A 48 -16.34 -7.69 -10.38
CA LEU A 48 -17.33 -6.68 -9.96
C LEU A 48 -18.10 -6.08 -11.15
N ILE A 49 -17.44 -5.83 -12.28
CA ILE A 49 -18.14 -5.37 -13.50
C ILE A 49 -19.07 -6.45 -14.06
N GLY A 50 -18.70 -7.74 -13.94
CA GLY A 50 -19.59 -8.85 -14.27
C GLY A 50 -20.84 -8.90 -13.39
N VAL A 51 -20.70 -8.65 -12.08
CA VAL A 51 -21.83 -8.58 -11.12
C VAL A 51 -22.77 -7.42 -11.43
N VAL A 52 -22.26 -6.28 -11.91
CA VAL A 52 -23.09 -5.15 -12.36
C VAL A 52 -23.89 -5.48 -13.63
N GLY A 53 -23.65 -6.63 -14.27
CA GLY A 53 -24.38 -7.09 -15.44
C GLY A 53 -23.75 -6.64 -16.76
N TYR A 54 -22.48 -6.23 -16.75
CA TYR A 54 -21.76 -5.90 -17.97
C TYR A 54 -21.61 -7.12 -18.89
N GLN A 55 -22.05 -6.99 -20.13
CA GLN A 55 -21.94 -8.05 -21.13
C GLN A 55 -21.21 -7.56 -22.38
N ALA A 56 -19.96 -7.96 -22.55
CA ALA A 56 -19.12 -7.49 -23.68
C ALA A 56 -19.75 -7.71 -25.07
N LYS A 57 -20.61 -8.73 -25.24
CA LYS A 57 -21.26 -9.06 -26.51
C LYS A 57 -22.34 -8.06 -26.95
N LEU A 58 -22.96 -7.33 -26.02
CA LEU A 58 -24.04 -6.39 -26.34
C LEU A 58 -23.52 -5.04 -26.85
N GLY A 59 -22.23 -4.74 -26.72
CA GLY A 59 -21.68 -3.47 -27.19
C GLY A 59 -22.44 -2.28 -26.58
N ALA A 60 -23.05 -1.45 -27.44
CA ALA A 60 -23.86 -0.29 -27.04
C ALA A 60 -25.25 -0.66 -26.47
N ASP A 61 -25.75 -1.87 -26.72
CA ASP A 61 -27.08 -2.36 -26.29
C ASP A 61 -27.09 -2.84 -24.82
N GLN A 62 -26.26 -2.28 -23.94
CA GLN A 62 -26.25 -2.64 -22.51
C GLN A 62 -27.57 -2.29 -21.83
N LEU A 63 -27.90 -3.03 -20.77
CA LEU A 63 -29.06 -2.72 -19.92
C LEU A 63 -28.94 -1.29 -19.35
N PRO A 64 -30.06 -0.53 -19.26
CA PRO A 64 -30.06 0.78 -18.61
C PRO A 64 -29.53 0.67 -17.18
N GLY A 65 -28.57 1.53 -16.82
CA GLY A 65 -27.97 1.58 -15.47
C GLY A 65 -26.65 0.82 -15.30
N VAL A 66 -26.23 -0.03 -16.25
CA VAL A 66 -24.91 -0.71 -16.19
C VAL A 66 -23.76 0.31 -16.18
N ALA A 67 -23.83 1.32 -17.06
CA ALA A 67 -22.83 2.38 -17.13
C ALA A 67 -22.71 3.17 -15.81
N ASP A 68 -23.83 3.50 -15.19
CA ASP A 68 -23.85 4.16 -13.89
C ASP A 68 -23.32 3.26 -12.77
N GLY A 69 -23.62 1.97 -12.81
CA GLY A 69 -23.08 0.98 -11.88
C GLY A 69 -21.55 0.88 -11.96
N ILE A 70 -21.00 0.82 -13.18
CA ILE A 70 -19.53 0.83 -13.40
C ILE A 70 -18.93 2.14 -12.91
N ARG A 71 -19.57 3.28 -13.19
CA ARG A 71 -19.09 4.60 -12.73
C ARG A 71 -19.07 4.69 -11.20
N ARG A 72 -20.09 4.15 -10.51
CA ARG A 72 -20.12 4.06 -9.05
C ARG A 72 -19.02 3.16 -8.51
N LEU A 73 -18.79 1.98 -9.11
CA LEU A 73 -17.69 1.10 -8.72
C LEU A 73 -16.33 1.77 -8.87
N ALA A 74 -16.11 2.50 -9.96
CA ALA A 74 -14.87 3.23 -10.21
C ALA A 74 -14.57 4.29 -9.12
N ALA A 75 -15.59 4.82 -8.45
CA ALA A 75 -15.42 5.74 -7.31
C ALA A 75 -15.36 5.02 -5.96
N LEU A 76 -16.21 4.02 -5.74
CA LEU A 76 -16.34 3.31 -4.46
C LEU A 76 -15.12 2.43 -4.16
N LEU A 77 -14.54 1.79 -5.18
CA LEU A 77 -13.42 0.87 -4.97
C LEU A 77 -12.15 1.62 -4.50
N PRO A 78 -11.73 2.74 -5.12
CA PRO A 78 -10.64 3.55 -4.57
C PRO A 78 -10.98 4.17 -3.22
N LEU A 79 -12.24 4.57 -2.99
CA LEU A 79 -12.67 5.12 -1.70
C LEU A 79 -12.49 4.11 -0.57
N ALA A 80 -12.97 2.88 -0.77
CA ALA A 80 -12.79 1.78 0.19
C ALA A 80 -11.30 1.50 0.44
N GLY A 81 -10.48 1.48 -0.61
CA GLY A 81 -9.03 1.33 -0.49
C GLY A 81 -8.38 2.41 0.36
N ASN A 82 -8.76 3.68 0.16
CA ASN A 82 -8.25 4.80 0.95
C ASN A 82 -8.68 4.72 2.42
N ILE A 83 -9.91 4.30 2.71
CA ILE A 83 -10.39 4.09 4.08
C ILE A 83 -9.56 3.00 4.77
N ILE A 84 -9.29 1.89 4.07
CA ILE A 84 -8.45 0.81 4.61
C ILE A 84 -7.03 1.32 4.92
N ILE A 85 -6.42 2.09 4.01
CA ILE A 85 -5.10 2.69 4.24
C ILE A 85 -5.14 3.63 5.45
N PHE A 86 -6.14 4.49 5.53
CA PHE A 86 -6.30 5.44 6.64
C PHE A 86 -6.42 4.73 7.99
N LEU A 87 -7.28 3.70 8.08
CA LEU A 87 -7.43 2.90 9.30
C LEU A 87 -6.14 2.13 9.64
N SER A 88 -5.44 1.60 8.63
CA SER A 88 -4.17 0.90 8.83
C SER A 88 -3.10 1.86 9.39
N MET A 89 -3.05 3.09 8.91
CA MET A 89 -2.16 4.11 9.45
C MET A 89 -2.51 4.50 10.89
N LEU A 90 -3.80 4.54 11.26
CA LEU A 90 -4.21 4.89 12.63
C LEU A 90 -3.95 3.77 13.65
N PHE A 91 -4.16 2.50 13.28
CA PHE A 91 -4.13 1.39 14.24
C PHE A 91 -2.89 0.52 14.18
N ILE A 92 -2.24 0.40 13.02
CA ILE A 92 -1.13 -0.54 12.81
C ILE A 92 0.22 0.20 12.76
N PHE A 93 0.24 1.41 12.20
CA PHE A 93 1.47 2.17 12.04
C PHE A 93 1.85 2.90 13.34
N ASN A 94 2.87 2.38 14.04
CA ASN A 94 3.34 2.90 15.34
C ASN A 94 4.48 3.95 15.22
N LEU A 95 4.85 4.31 13.99
CA LEU A 95 5.88 5.32 13.71
C LEU A 95 5.22 6.71 13.65
N ASP A 96 4.87 7.26 14.82
CA ASP A 96 4.51 8.67 14.94
C ASP A 96 5.78 9.54 14.85
N ASN A 97 5.63 10.82 14.49
CA ASN A 97 6.72 11.77 14.26
C ASN A 97 7.75 11.81 15.41
N LYS A 98 7.29 11.65 16.67
CA LYS A 98 8.17 11.61 17.84
C LYS A 98 9.02 10.34 17.89
N ASN A 99 8.42 9.18 17.58
CA ASN A 99 9.11 7.89 17.57
C ASN A 99 10.12 7.83 16.41
N LEU A 100 9.75 8.41 15.26
CA LEU A 100 10.62 8.56 14.09
C LEU A 100 11.88 9.38 14.40
N LYS A 101 11.73 10.58 14.97
CA LYS A 101 12.90 11.40 15.36
C LYS A 101 13.81 10.69 16.36
N ARG A 102 13.23 10.02 17.35
CA ARG A 102 14.00 9.25 18.35
C ARG A 102 14.76 8.09 17.69
N LEU A 103 14.13 7.40 16.73
CA LEU A 103 14.73 6.32 15.96
C LEU A 103 15.94 6.85 15.16
N GLU A 104 15.78 7.97 14.45
CA GLU A 104 16.86 8.61 13.68
C GLU A 104 18.05 9.01 14.57
N GLU A 105 17.80 9.65 15.71
CA GLU A 105 18.83 10.03 16.68
C GLU A 105 19.60 8.81 17.21
N GLN A 106 18.90 7.74 17.56
CA GLN A 106 19.51 6.50 18.07
C GLN A 106 20.34 5.78 17.00
N LEU A 107 19.88 5.74 15.75
CA LEU A 107 20.63 5.19 14.62
C LEU A 107 21.88 6.02 14.32
N ALA A 108 21.78 7.35 14.34
CA ALA A 108 22.91 8.24 14.14
C ALA A 108 24.00 8.02 15.21
N ALA A 109 23.60 7.92 16.48
CA ALA A 109 24.52 7.63 17.58
C ALA A 109 25.21 6.27 17.44
N ARG A 110 24.46 5.21 17.06
CA ARG A 110 25.01 3.87 16.82
C ARG A 110 26.04 3.85 15.69
N ARG A 111 25.75 4.55 14.58
CA ARG A 111 26.64 4.65 13.41
C ARG A 111 27.90 5.46 13.71
N ALA A 112 27.80 6.47 14.59
CA ALA A 112 28.96 7.24 15.04
C ALA A 112 29.87 6.43 15.98
N GLY A 113 29.29 5.65 16.91
CA GLY A 113 30.04 4.81 17.85
C GLY A 113 30.71 3.60 17.19
N SER A 114 30.15 3.05 16.10
CA SER A 114 30.77 1.95 15.34
C SER A 114 31.96 2.38 14.47
N LYS A 115 32.22 3.68 14.33
CA LYS A 115 33.35 4.23 13.55
C LYS A 115 34.59 4.56 14.39
N ALA A 116 34.57 4.26 15.69
CA ALA A 116 35.71 4.36 16.61
C ALA A 116 36.26 2.97 16.94
#